data_AF-A0A6M0SZB1-F1
#
_entry.id   AF-A0A6M0SZB1-F1
#
_cell.length_a   1.000
_cell.length_b   1.000
_cell.length_c   1.000
_cell.angle_alpha   90.00
_cell.angle_beta   90.00
_cell.angle_gamma   90.00
#
_symmetry.space_group_name_H-M   'P 1'
#
loop_
_entity.id
_entity.type
_entity.pdbx_description
1 polymer ?
#
loop_
_entity_poly.entity_id
_entity_poly.type
_entity_poly.pdbx_seq_one_letter_code
_entity_poly.pdbx_strand_id
1 'polypeptide(L)'
;MEKVVDVKKRYSRELEDIDYILRNLENGRYYKNTKAKMDGYLATNVSDIRKKVDDLINKIEYNKDSIDEQLMKELAKVQNR
;
A
#
# COMPACT_ATOMS: atom_id res chain seq x y z
N MET A 1 22.55 8.59 13.29
CA MET A 1 21.93 9.44 12.25
C MET A 1 20.47 9.59 12.59
N GLU A 2 19.96 10.82 12.60
CA GLU A 2 18.54 11.10 12.78
C GLU A 2 17.82 10.96 11.44
N LYS A 3 16.61 10.37 11.45
CA LYS A 3 15.82 10.23 10.22
C LYS A 3 15.15 11.57 9.91
N VAL A 4 15.34 12.08 8.70
CA VAL A 4 14.60 13.27 8.21
C VAL A 4 13.10 12.98 8.10
N VAL A 5 12.74 11.76 7.66
CA VAL A 5 11.38 11.24 7.67
C VAL A 5 11.42 9.78 8.11
N ASP A 6 10.62 9.41 9.11
CA ASP A 6 10.43 8.00 9.44
C ASP A 6 9.41 7.37 8.49
N VAL A 7 9.88 6.99 7.29
CA VAL A 7 9.05 6.44 6.21
C VAL A 7 8.26 5.22 6.68
N LYS A 8 8.90 4.32 7.45
CA LYS A 8 8.25 3.11 7.98
C LYS A 8 7.08 3.42 8.91
N LYS A 9 7.16 4.54 9.63
CA LYS A 9 6.09 4.97 10.53
C LYS A 9 4.99 5.72 9.77
N ARG A 10 5.38 6.74 8.99
CA ARG A 10 4.43 7.64 8.31
C ARG A 10 3.63 6.94 7.23
N TYR A 11 4.26 6.07 6.44
CA TYR A 11 3.63 5.35 5.33
C TYR A 11 3.47 3.87 5.65
N SER A 12 3.22 3.55 6.93
CA SER A 12 3.08 2.17 7.41
C SER A 12 1.95 1.44 6.68
N ARG A 13 0.80 2.10 6.47
CA ARG A 13 -0.33 1.55 5.72
C ARG A 13 0.03 1.20 4.27
N GLU A 14 0.72 2.09 3.56
CA GLU A 14 1.19 1.80 2.19
C GLU A 14 2.13 0.59 2.14
N LEU A 15 3.03 0.48 3.12
CA LEU A 15 3.98 -0.62 3.22
C LEU A 15 3.29 -1.94 3.56
N GLU A 16 2.32 -1.93 4.47
CA GLU A 16 1.51 -3.10 4.81
C GLU A 16 0.71 -3.62 3.61
N ASP A 17 0.15 -2.72 2.80
CA ASP A 17 -0.56 -3.07 1.57
C ASP A 17 0.35 -3.80 0.56
N ILE A 18 1.60 -3.34 0.42
CA ILE A 18 2.59 -3.97 -0.46
C ILE A 18 3.01 -5.33 0.11
N ASP A 19 3.34 -5.38 1.40
CA ASP A 19 3.75 -6.60 2.11
C ASP A 19 2.67 -7.68 2.03
N TYR A 20 1.41 -7.30 2.18
CA TYR A 20 0.27 -8.22 2.06
C TYR A 20 0.25 -8.94 0.71
N ILE A 21 0.46 -8.22 -0.40
CA ILE A 21 0.48 -8.84 -1.74
C ILE A 21 1.71 -9.72 -1.88
N LEU A 22 2.88 -9.25 -1.45
CA LEU A 22 4.12 -10.02 -1.51
C LEU A 22 4.02 -11.35 -0.73
N ARG A 23 3.55 -11.31 0.52
CA ARG A 23 3.36 -12.51 1.34
C ARG A 23 2.36 -13.47 0.75
N ASN A 24 1.30 -12.99 0.10
CA ASN A 24 0.39 -13.87 -0.62
C ASN A 24 1.11 -14.56 -1.78
N LEU A 25 1.91 -13.84 -2.57
CA LEU A 25 2.70 -14.42 -3.66
C LEU A 25 3.76 -15.42 -3.17
N GLU A 26 4.48 -15.11 -2.09
CA GLU A 26 5.44 -16.02 -1.46
C GLU A 26 4.80 -17.34 -1.02
N ASN A 27 3.56 -17.26 -0.50
CA ASN A 27 2.77 -18.43 -0.12
C ASN A 27 2.09 -19.13 -1.32
N GLY A 28 2.43 -18.75 -2.56
CA GLY A 28 1.82 -19.30 -3.77
C GLY A 28 0.34 -18.95 -3.95
N ARG A 29 -0.18 -17.93 -3.26
CA ARG A 29 -1.58 -17.50 -3.37
C ARG A 29 -1.77 -16.60 -4.59
N TYR A 30 -2.04 -17.23 -5.72
CA TYR A 30 -2.51 -16.60 -6.95
C TYR A 30 -3.39 -17.58 -7.73
N TYR A 31 -4.36 -17.05 -8.49
CA TYR A 31 -5.43 -17.83 -9.12
C TYR A 31 -4.95 -19.08 -9.88
N LYS A 32 -3.88 -18.95 -10.67
CA LYS A 32 -3.37 -20.07 -11.50
C LYS A 32 -2.89 -21.25 -10.63
N ASN A 33 -2.36 -20.98 -9.44
CA ASN A 33 -1.85 -21.98 -8.49
C ASN A 33 -2.96 -22.53 -7.58
N THR A 34 -3.78 -21.66 -6.99
CA THR A 34 -4.79 -22.07 -5.98
C THR A 34 -6.14 -22.45 -6.59
N LYS A 35 -6.44 -22.00 -7.83
CA LYS A 35 -7.76 -22.06 -8.48
C LYS A 35 -8.88 -21.33 -7.72
N ALA A 36 -8.56 -20.63 -6.63
CA ALA A 36 -9.52 -19.84 -5.88
C ALA A 36 -9.78 -18.53 -6.62
N LYS A 37 -11.02 -18.31 -7.07
CA LYS A 37 -11.42 -17.09 -7.81
C LYS A 37 -11.25 -15.79 -7.00
N MET A 38 -11.12 -15.90 -5.67
CA MET A 38 -10.84 -14.76 -4.79
C MET A 38 -9.37 -14.34 -4.82
N ASP A 39 -8.46 -15.21 -5.27
CA ASP A 39 -7.06 -14.84 -5.44
C ASP A 39 -6.85 -14.13 -6.78
N GLY A 40 -6.06 -13.06 -6.78
CA GLY A 40 -5.70 -12.33 -7.99
C GLY A 40 -4.85 -13.17 -8.97
N TYR A 41 -4.84 -12.76 -10.24
CA TYR A 41 -3.87 -13.29 -11.20
C TYR A 41 -2.45 -12.81 -10.85
N LEU A 42 -1.44 -13.66 -11.05
CA LEU A 42 -0.04 -13.32 -10.78
C LEU A 42 0.38 -12.00 -11.45
N ALA A 43 0.04 -11.82 -12.73
CA ALA A 43 0.35 -10.60 -13.47
C ALA A 43 -0.34 -9.36 -12.88
N THR A 44 -1.57 -9.50 -12.41
CA THR A 44 -2.32 -8.43 -11.73
C THR A 44 -1.64 -8.05 -10.41
N ASN A 45 -1.33 -9.03 -9.55
CA ASN A 45 -0.65 -8.79 -8.28
C ASN A 45 0.70 -8.07 -8.48
N VAL A 46 1.49 -8.50 -9.47
CA VAL A 46 2.77 -7.84 -9.82
C VAL A 46 2.56 -6.41 -10.32
N SER A 47 1.54 -6.17 -11.15
CA SER A 47 1.18 -4.83 -11.63
C SER A 47 0.76 -3.92 -10.47
N ASP A 48 -0.01 -4.44 -9.53
CA ASP A 48 -0.49 -3.67 -8.38
C ASP A 48 0.64 -3.34 -7.40
N ILE A 49 1.60 -4.26 -7.18
CA ILE A 49 2.82 -3.96 -6.42
C ILE A 49 3.58 -2.80 -7.06
N ARG A 50 3.80 -2.81 -8.39
CA ARG A 50 4.51 -1.72 -9.10
C ARG A 50 3.82 -0.37 -8.88
N LYS A 51 2.51 -0.32 -9.09
CA LYS A 51 1.72 0.91 -8.87
C LYS A 51 1.81 1.42 -7.44
N LYS A 52 1.73 0.53 -6.44
CA LYS A 52 1.82 0.91 -5.02
C LYS A 52 3.21 1.41 -4.64
N VAL A 53 4.27 0.80 -5.20
CA VAL A 53 5.65 1.26 -5.01
C VAL A 53 5.83 2.64 -5.65
N ASP A 54 5.38 2.83 -6.89
CA ASP A 54 5.47 4.12 -7.60
C ASP A 54 4.70 5.23 -6.86
N ASP A 55 3.50 4.93 -6.35
CA ASP A 55 2.72 5.87 -5.52
C ASP A 55 3.45 6.23 -4.23
N LEU A 56 4.02 5.25 -3.53
CA LEU A 56 4.77 5.48 -2.30
C LEU A 56 6.01 6.34 -2.54
N ILE A 57 6.78 6.05 -3.60
CA ILE A 57 7.93 6.87 -4.01
C ILE A 57 7.47 8.30 -4.28
N ASN A 58 6.41 8.47 -5.06
CA ASN A 58 5.86 9.79 -5.37
C ASN A 58 5.42 10.54 -4.10
N LYS A 59 4.76 9.87 -3.15
CA LYS A 59 4.37 10.50 -1.88
C LYS A 59 5.58 10.97 -1.08
N ILE A 60 6.63 10.17 -1.02
CA ILE A 60 7.87 10.51 -0.31
C ILE A 60 8.56 11.69 -0.98
N GLU A 61 8.78 11.64 -2.31
CA GLU A 61 9.50 12.67 -3.07
C GLU A 61 8.80 14.03 -3.01
N TYR A 62 7.47 14.04 -3.04
CA TYR A 62 6.67 15.26 -3.06
C TYR A 62 6.05 15.59 -1.69
N ASN A 63 6.51 14.94 -0.61
CA ASN A 63 6.03 15.13 0.76
C ASN A 63 4.48 15.10 0.90
N LYS A 64 3.82 14.22 0.15
CA LYS A 64 2.36 14.06 0.16
C LYS A 64 1.90 13.26 1.37
N ASP A 65 0.63 13.43 1.70
CA ASP A 65 -0.02 12.72 2.79
C ASP A 65 -0.01 11.20 2.56
N SER A 66 0.27 10.47 3.64
CA SER A 66 0.01 9.03 3.76
C SER A 66 -1.49 8.72 3.70
N ILE A 67 -1.84 7.46 3.49
CA ILE A 67 -3.23 6.99 3.51
C ILE A 67 -3.93 7.37 4.82
N ASP A 68 -3.28 7.18 5.97
CA ASP A 68 -3.88 7.47 7.27
C ASP A 68 -4.06 8.99 7.48
N GLU A 69 -3.11 9.81 7.03
CA GLU A 69 -3.25 11.27 7.04
C GLU A 69 -4.42 11.73 6.16
N GLN A 70 -4.59 11.14 4.97
CA GLN A 70 -5.72 11.42 4.08
C GLN A 70 -7.05 11.03 4.75
N LEU A 71 -7.13 9.83 5.33
CA LEU A 71 -8.32 9.35 6.03
C LEU A 71 -8.72 10.28 7.18
N MET A 72 -7.75 10.70 8.00
CA MET A 72 -8.01 11.61 9.12
C MET A 72 -8.52 12.97 8.64
N LYS A 73 -7.97 13.51 7.54
CA LYS A 73 -8.46 14.75 6.92
C LYS A 73 -9.89 14.63 6.43
N GLU A 74 -10.25 13.51 5.79
CA GLU A 74 -11.63 13.29 5.33
C GLU A 74 -12.61 13.10 6.49
N LEU A 75 -12.23 12.37 7.55
CA LEU A 75 -13.06 12.21 8.75
C LEU A 75 -13.33 13.55 9.44
N ALA A 76 -12.33 14.42 9.54
CA ALA A 76 -12.48 15.76 10.12
C ALA A 76 -13.45 16.64 9.31
N LYS A 77 -13.53 16.47 7.99
CA LYS A 77 -14.51 17.19 7.15
C LYS A 77 -15.94 16.73 7.38
N VAL A 78 -16.14 15.46 7.74
CA VAL A 78 -17.48 14.91 8.02
C VAL A 78 -17.98 15.33 9.41
N GLN A 79 -17.09 15.43 10.40
CA GLN A 79 -17.46 15.84 11.77
C GLN A 79 -17.77 17.34 11.93
N ASN A 80 -17.28 18.19 11.02
CA ASN A 80 -17.52 19.63 11.01
C ASN A 80 -18.71 20.05 10.12
N ARG A 81 -19.56 19.10 9.72
CA ARG A 81 -20.82 19.31 8.99
C ARG A 81 -22.00 19.09 9.91
#